data_AF-A0A520T2D8-F1
#
_entry.id   AF-A0A520T2D8-F1
#
_cell.length_a   1.000
_cell.length_b   1.000
_cell.length_c   1.000
_cell.angle_alpha   90.00
_cell.angle_beta   90.00
_cell.angle_gamma   90.00
#
_symmetry.space_group_name_H-M   'P 1'
#
loop_
_entity.id
_entity.type
_entity.pdbx_description
1 polymer ?
#
loop_
_entity_poly.entity_id
_entity_poly.type
_entity_poly.pdbx_seq_one_letter_code
_entity_poly.pdbx_strand_id
1 'polypeptide(L)'
;MVKNFLAYLLFSAILVIIFVSGYETISLYYKANPYINGIILLTLIVGFLLYTVKIISLSSEYRFMNSVAFGKLKINDSSLNSYPITKSIAKNLGIISSSNTISKTLDEILDELLSNIESGKDISKYLINLAVFLGLIGTFYGLLLTIGSVSNVIDGLSIEQQDFGVFFNTLRDGLKSPLSGMTIAFSSSLFGLVTSLILGLYEIITRGVKQNYFEFCENQIRLYYRSSTKLKADSTNITQVLNSKLEELVDGINKINENFNNSNKDLQKEIVSELKTVGKSIKNLENK
;
A
#
# COMPACT_ATOMS: atom_id res chain seq x y z
N MET A 1 7.65 -10.96 2.53
CA MET A 1 7.95 -9.68 3.23
C MET A 1 9.27 -9.68 4.00
N VAL A 2 9.54 -10.65 4.89
CA VAL A 2 10.78 -10.70 5.70
C VAL A 2 12.05 -10.70 4.84
N LYS A 3 12.05 -11.40 3.70
CA LYS A 3 13.18 -11.43 2.76
C LYS A 3 13.54 -10.03 2.24
N ASN A 4 12.57 -9.23 1.80
CA ASN A 4 12.80 -7.89 1.27
C ASN A 4 13.20 -6.89 2.38
N PHE A 5 12.63 -7.02 3.58
CA PHE A 5 13.05 -6.23 4.73
C PHE A 5 14.50 -6.54 5.15
N LEU A 6 14.87 -7.83 5.14
CA LEU A 6 16.25 -8.26 5.38
C LEU A 6 17.20 -7.75 4.30
N ALA A 7 16.79 -7.79 3.03
CA ALA A 7 17.57 -7.23 1.93
C ALA A 7 17.81 -5.72 2.09
N TYR A 8 16.79 -4.97 2.52
CA TYR A 8 16.93 -3.55 2.87
C TYR A 8 17.95 -3.32 3.99
N LEU A 9 17.84 -4.08 5.09
CA LEU A 9 18.75 -3.96 6.24
C LEU A 9 20.19 -4.30 5.85
N LEU A 10 20.37 -5.39 5.10
CA LEU A 10 21.67 -5.83 4.60
C LEU A 10 22.29 -4.78 3.67
N PHE A 11 21.52 -4.26 2.70
CA PHE A 11 21.98 -3.19 1.82
C PHE A 11 22.37 -1.93 2.61
N SER A 12 21.55 -1.52 3.58
CA SER A 12 21.87 -0.39 4.46
C SER A 12 23.15 -0.62 5.28
N ALA A 13 23.36 -1.85 5.78
CA ALA A 13 24.57 -2.20 6.53
C ALA A 13 25.83 -2.15 5.64
N ILE A 14 25.76 -2.70 4.43
CA ILE A 14 26.85 -2.60 3.44
C ILE A 14 27.17 -1.13 3.15
N LEU A 15 26.15 -0.30 2.99
CA LEU A 15 26.32 1.11 2.68
C LEU A 15 27.06 1.84 3.81
N VAL A 16 26.67 1.59 5.06
CA VAL A 16 27.38 2.13 6.23
C VAL A 16 28.85 1.67 6.25
N ILE A 17 29.13 0.40 5.97
CA ILE A 17 30.50 -0.13 5.93
C ILE A 17 31.33 0.60 4.85
N ILE A 18 30.78 0.81 3.66
CA ILE A 18 31.44 1.54 2.57
C ILE A 18 31.75 2.99 2.99
N PHE A 19 30.80 3.69 3.59
CA PHE A 19 30.99 5.07 4.05
C PHE A 19 32.03 5.18 5.17
N VAL A 20 32.04 4.24 6.11
CA VAL A 20 33.01 4.21 7.22
C VAL A 20 34.41 3.89 6.70
N SER A 21 34.54 2.86 5.84
CA SER A 21 35.83 2.48 5.27
C SER A 21 36.39 3.54 4.30
N GLY A 22 35.53 4.28 3.62
CA GLY A 22 35.90 5.31 2.65
C GLY A 22 35.96 6.73 3.21
N TYR A 23 35.83 6.92 4.53
CA TYR A 23 35.63 8.23 5.15
C TYR A 23 36.71 9.26 4.77
N GLU A 24 37.99 8.87 4.81
CA GLU A 24 39.11 9.78 4.51
C GLU A 24 39.05 10.30 3.07
N THR A 25 38.88 9.39 2.11
CA THR A 25 38.77 9.71 0.69
C THR A 25 37.56 10.58 0.41
N ILE A 26 36.38 10.21 0.95
CA ILE A 26 35.13 10.95 0.76
C ILE A 26 35.25 12.37 1.34
N SER A 27 35.87 12.52 2.51
CA SER A 27 36.05 13.81 3.19
C SER A 27 36.93 14.78 2.41
N LEU A 28 38.00 14.28 1.77
CA LEU A 28 38.86 15.09 0.90
C LEU A 28 38.09 15.70 -0.27
N TYR A 29 37.30 14.90 -0.99
CA TYR A 29 36.51 15.39 -2.12
C TYR A 29 35.30 16.24 -1.69
N TYR A 30 34.71 15.94 -0.53
CA TYR A 30 33.61 16.73 0.01
C TYR A 30 34.02 18.19 0.27
N LYS A 31 35.19 18.39 0.88
CA LYS A 31 35.74 19.73 1.19
C LYS A 31 36.05 20.57 -0.04
N ALA A 32 36.18 19.96 -1.22
CA ALA A 32 36.48 20.68 -2.45
C ALA A 32 35.30 21.53 -2.95
N ASN A 33 34.06 21.10 -2.67
CA ASN A 33 32.85 21.88 -2.95
C ASN A 33 31.79 21.61 -1.86
N PRO A 34 31.92 22.24 -0.67
CA PRO A 34 31.12 21.89 0.49
C PRO A 34 29.63 22.20 0.31
N TYR A 35 29.28 23.22 -0.47
CA TYR A 35 27.89 23.61 -0.69
C TYR A 35 27.13 22.59 -1.54
N ILE A 36 27.63 22.27 -2.74
CA ILE A 36 26.94 21.35 -3.66
C ILE A 36 26.98 19.93 -3.09
N ASN A 37 28.16 19.47 -2.64
CA ASN A 37 28.31 18.13 -2.08
C ASN A 37 27.50 17.99 -0.78
N GLY A 38 27.33 19.08 -0.01
CA GLY A 38 26.46 19.12 1.16
C GLY A 38 24.98 18.92 0.83
N ILE A 39 24.49 19.55 -0.24
CA ILE A 39 23.09 19.37 -0.69
C ILE A 39 22.89 17.96 -1.25
N ILE A 40 23.87 17.39 -1.96
CA ILE A 40 23.83 16.00 -2.42
C ILE A 40 23.73 15.04 -1.22
N LEU A 41 24.56 15.25 -0.19
CA LEU A 41 24.52 14.45 1.04
C LEU A 41 23.18 14.59 1.77
N LEU A 42 22.63 15.82 1.86
CA LEU A 42 21.30 16.05 2.44
C LEU A 42 20.23 15.29 1.66
N THR A 43 20.28 15.31 0.33
CA THR A 43 19.36 14.57 -0.54
C THR A 43 19.44 13.07 -0.28
N LEU A 44 20.65 12.52 -0.09
CA LEU A 44 20.86 11.12 0.28
C LEU A 44 20.21 10.80 1.64
N ILE A 45 20.44 11.63 2.66
CA ILE A 45 19.90 11.43 4.02
C ILE A 45 18.38 11.50 4.02
N VAL A 46 17.81 12.52 3.39
CA VAL A 46 16.34 12.69 3.27
C VAL A 46 15.73 11.51 2.53
N GLY A 47 16.31 11.11 1.40
CA GLY A 47 15.85 9.94 0.65
C GLY A 47 15.92 8.66 1.47
N PHE A 48 17.03 8.42 2.15
CA PHE A 48 17.20 7.29 3.06
C PHE A 48 16.12 7.26 4.14
N LEU A 49 15.88 8.37 4.85
CA LEU A 49 14.85 8.48 5.88
C LEU A 49 13.44 8.17 5.33
N LEU A 50 13.09 8.74 4.17
CA LEU A 50 11.80 8.50 3.54
C LEU A 50 11.58 7.02 3.17
N TYR A 51 12.61 6.35 2.62
CA TYR A 51 12.54 4.92 2.33
C TYR A 51 12.43 4.08 3.61
N THR A 52 13.19 4.45 4.64
CA THR A 52 13.16 3.80 5.96
C THR A 52 11.75 3.84 6.54
N VAL A 53 11.15 5.04 6.60
CA VAL A 53 9.81 5.25 7.13
C VAL A 53 8.78 4.47 6.32
N LYS A 54 8.83 4.51 4.98
CA LYS A 54 7.92 3.75 4.11
C LYS A 54 8.01 2.25 4.36
N ILE A 55 9.22 1.69 4.40
CA ILE A 55 9.44 0.24 4.60
C ILE A 55 8.98 -0.19 5.99
N ILE A 56 9.31 0.55 7.03
CA ILE A 56 8.90 0.25 8.42
C ILE A 56 7.39 0.34 8.56
N SER A 57 6.77 1.42 8.05
CA SER A 57 5.32 1.62 8.09
C SER A 57 4.59 0.46 7.42
N LEU A 58 5.03 0.07 6.22
CA LEU A 58 4.40 -1.02 5.48
C LEU A 58 4.63 -2.38 6.16
N SER A 59 5.81 -2.61 6.72
CA SER A 59 6.10 -3.83 7.47
C SER A 59 5.26 -3.94 8.74
N SER A 60 5.03 -2.83 9.42
CA SER A 60 4.15 -2.74 10.59
C SER A 60 2.70 -3.04 10.20
N GLU A 61 2.19 -2.44 9.12
CA GLU A 61 0.87 -2.71 8.53
C GLU A 61 0.67 -4.20 8.23
N TYR A 62 1.66 -4.83 7.59
CA TYR A 62 1.61 -6.28 7.33
C TYR A 62 1.54 -7.11 8.60
N ARG A 63 2.38 -6.81 9.61
CA ARG A 63 2.37 -7.55 10.88
C ARG A 63 1.03 -7.43 11.60
N PHE A 64 0.45 -6.23 11.59
CA PHE A 64 -0.85 -5.96 12.20
C PHE A 64 -1.96 -6.72 11.48
N MET A 65 -2.07 -6.56 10.16
CA MET A 65 -3.09 -7.22 9.36
C MET A 65 -2.95 -8.76 9.40
N ASN A 66 -1.74 -9.28 9.40
CA ASN A 66 -1.50 -10.71 9.59
C ASN A 66 -2.02 -11.20 10.95
N SER A 67 -1.80 -10.43 12.02
CA SER A 67 -2.29 -10.77 13.37
C SER A 67 -3.82 -10.74 13.46
N VAL A 68 -4.45 -9.79 12.77
CA VAL A 68 -5.91 -9.67 12.66
C VAL A 68 -6.52 -10.81 11.82
N ALA A 69 -5.94 -11.13 10.67
CA ALA A 69 -6.41 -12.21 9.79
C ALA A 69 -6.38 -13.59 10.48
N PHE A 70 -5.41 -13.83 11.37
CA PHE A 70 -5.35 -15.06 12.18
C PHE A 70 -6.24 -15.03 13.43
N GLY A 71 -7.10 -14.02 13.60
CA GLY A 71 -8.02 -13.90 14.74
C GLY A 71 -7.33 -13.70 16.10
N LYS A 72 -6.03 -13.35 16.11
CA LYS A 72 -5.24 -13.20 17.35
C LYS A 72 -5.50 -11.88 18.07
N LEU A 73 -6.08 -10.89 17.38
CA LEU A 73 -6.41 -9.58 17.92
C LEU A 73 -7.88 -9.26 17.62
N LYS A 74 -8.64 -8.88 18.65
CA LYS A 74 -9.94 -8.22 18.45
C LYS A 74 -9.68 -6.82 17.90
N ILE A 75 -10.34 -6.49 16.80
CA ILE A 75 -10.19 -5.18 16.17
C ILE A 75 -10.86 -4.13 17.06
N ASN A 76 -10.07 -3.30 17.73
CA ASN A 76 -10.54 -2.09 18.42
C ASN A 76 -10.21 -0.86 17.56
N ASP A 77 -11.16 0.06 17.40
CA ASP A 77 -11.04 1.25 16.54
C ASP A 77 -9.81 2.12 16.88
N SER A 78 -9.44 2.20 18.16
CA SER A 78 -8.25 2.92 18.62
C SER A 78 -6.93 2.30 18.15
N SER A 79 -6.87 0.98 17.94
CA SER A 79 -5.64 0.29 17.50
C SER A 79 -5.36 0.48 16.00
N LEU A 80 -6.38 0.84 15.22
CA LEU A 80 -6.29 1.00 13.76
C LEU A 80 -5.84 2.40 13.32
N ASN A 81 -5.86 3.39 14.21
CA ASN A 81 -5.46 4.76 13.86
C ASN A 81 -3.99 4.86 13.43
N SER A 82 -3.14 3.94 13.88
CA SER A 82 -1.74 3.84 13.47
C SER A 82 -1.53 3.11 12.14
N TYR A 83 -2.60 2.54 11.56
CA TYR A 83 -2.56 1.64 10.42
C TYR A 83 -3.62 2.04 9.37
N PRO A 84 -3.41 3.17 8.65
CA PRO A 84 -4.39 3.73 7.73
C PRO A 84 -4.82 2.75 6.62
N ILE A 85 -3.90 1.92 6.11
CA ILE A 85 -4.24 1.00 5.02
C ILE A 85 -5.11 -0.14 5.56
N THR A 86 -4.70 -0.77 6.66
CA THR A 86 -5.51 -1.81 7.30
C THR A 86 -6.87 -1.28 7.75
N LYS A 87 -6.94 -0.03 8.25
CA LYS A 87 -8.18 0.65 8.64
C LYS A 87 -9.14 0.81 7.46
N SER A 88 -8.66 1.31 6.32
CA SER A 88 -9.49 1.46 5.12
C SER A 88 -10.01 0.12 4.62
N ILE A 89 -9.16 -0.93 4.58
CA ILE A 89 -9.58 -2.29 4.21
C ILE A 89 -10.67 -2.79 5.17
N ALA A 90 -10.44 -2.71 6.48
CA ALA A 90 -11.38 -3.24 7.47
C ALA A 90 -12.71 -2.46 7.50
N LYS A 91 -12.69 -1.16 7.22
CA LYS A 91 -13.91 -0.35 7.03
C LYS A 91 -14.68 -0.78 5.77
N ASN A 92 -13.99 -0.91 4.63
CA ASN A 92 -14.61 -1.28 3.36
C ASN A 92 -15.16 -2.72 3.35
N LEU A 93 -14.52 -3.63 4.09
CA LEU A 93 -15.01 -4.99 4.31
C LEU A 93 -16.16 -5.07 5.33
N GLY A 94 -16.58 -3.95 5.93
CA GLY A 94 -17.66 -3.92 6.92
C GLY A 94 -17.30 -4.52 8.28
N ILE A 95 -16.03 -4.77 8.56
CA ILE A 95 -15.56 -5.39 9.82
C ILE A 95 -15.70 -4.42 11.01
N ILE A 96 -15.60 -3.11 10.75
CA ILE A 96 -15.65 -2.04 11.77
C ILE A 96 -16.94 -1.20 11.63
N SER A 97 -17.71 -1.38 10.55
CA SER A 97 -18.93 -0.61 10.29
C SER A 97 -20.11 -1.15 11.09
N SER A 98 -20.90 -0.29 11.71
CA SER A 98 -22.07 -0.65 12.54
C SER A 98 -23.14 -1.48 11.81
N SER A 99 -23.11 -1.56 10.47
CA SER A 99 -24.05 -2.34 9.67
C SER A 99 -23.54 -3.72 9.25
N ASN A 100 -22.28 -4.11 9.50
CA ASN A 100 -21.67 -5.37 9.04
C ASN A 100 -21.85 -5.70 7.54
N THR A 101 -22.14 -4.70 6.71
CA THR A 101 -22.34 -4.87 5.26
C THR A 101 -21.13 -4.41 4.48
N ILE A 102 -20.61 -5.28 3.60
CA ILE A 102 -19.62 -4.92 2.58
C ILE A 102 -20.23 -3.82 1.69
N SER A 103 -19.63 -2.63 1.71
CA SER A 103 -20.18 -1.44 1.04
C SER A 103 -19.63 -1.21 -0.37
N LYS A 104 -18.53 -1.88 -0.74
CA LYS A 104 -17.83 -1.71 -2.04
C LYS A 104 -17.69 -3.05 -2.77
N THR A 105 -17.51 -3.00 -4.08
CA THR A 105 -17.15 -4.20 -4.85
C THR A 105 -15.70 -4.60 -4.58
N LEU A 106 -15.34 -5.86 -4.87
CA LEU A 106 -13.97 -6.34 -4.66
C LEU A 106 -12.96 -5.49 -5.44
N ASP A 107 -13.28 -5.17 -6.69
CA ASP A 107 -12.40 -4.42 -7.58
C ASP A 107 -12.19 -2.99 -7.08
N GLU A 108 -13.25 -2.31 -6.60
CA GLU A 108 -13.14 -0.98 -5.98
C GLU A 108 -12.20 -0.96 -4.75
N ILE A 109 -12.24 -1.99 -3.92
CA ILE A 109 -11.36 -2.09 -2.74
C ILE A 109 -9.90 -2.32 -3.18
N LEU A 110 -9.68 -3.14 -4.20
CA LEU A 110 -8.35 -3.38 -4.73
C LEU A 110 -7.77 -2.13 -5.41
N ASP A 111 -8.58 -1.37 -6.14
CA ASP A 111 -8.17 -0.11 -6.76
C ASP A 111 -7.81 0.94 -5.71
N GLU A 112 -8.62 1.07 -4.65
CA GLU A 112 -8.32 1.96 -3.53
C GLU A 112 -7.04 1.53 -2.78
N LEU A 113 -6.83 0.22 -2.62
CA LEU A 113 -5.61 -0.32 -2.03
C LEU A 113 -4.37 -0.01 -2.88
N LEU A 114 -4.46 -0.20 -4.20
CA LEU A 114 -3.39 0.13 -5.15
C LEU A 114 -3.04 1.62 -5.06
N SER A 115 -4.03 2.50 -5.12
CA SER A 115 -3.85 3.95 -5.03
C SER A 115 -3.14 4.35 -3.73
N ASN A 116 -3.57 3.80 -2.59
CA ASN A 116 -2.96 4.09 -1.29
C ASN A 116 -1.52 3.58 -1.18
N ILE A 117 -1.21 2.39 -1.71
CA ILE A 117 0.15 1.83 -1.70
C ILE A 117 1.08 2.59 -2.66
N GLU A 118 0.56 3.04 -3.80
CA GLU A 118 1.33 3.84 -4.77
C GLU A 118 1.50 5.30 -4.35
N SER A 119 0.74 5.79 -3.37
CA SER A 119 0.89 7.14 -2.83
C SER A 119 2.36 7.47 -2.47
N GLY A 120 2.79 8.66 -2.86
CA GLY A 120 4.15 9.14 -2.64
C GLY A 120 5.24 8.48 -3.50
N LYS A 121 4.89 7.83 -4.63
CA LYS A 121 5.86 7.35 -5.65
C LYS A 121 6.60 8.50 -6.33
N ASP A 122 5.96 9.65 -6.46
CA ASP A 122 6.52 10.78 -7.21
C ASP A 122 7.72 11.39 -6.49
N ILE A 123 7.65 11.56 -5.16
CA ILE A 123 8.74 12.16 -4.38
C ILE A 123 10.04 11.35 -4.47
N SER A 124 9.95 10.01 -4.50
CA SER A 124 11.10 9.12 -4.65
C SER A 124 11.84 9.39 -5.97
N LYS A 125 11.09 9.49 -7.07
CA LYS A 125 11.65 9.77 -8.40
C LYS A 125 12.26 11.16 -8.48
N TYR A 126 11.61 12.16 -7.87
CA TYR A 126 12.15 13.51 -7.83
C TYR A 126 13.48 13.57 -7.08
N LEU A 127 13.65 12.85 -5.97
CA LEU A 127 14.92 12.82 -5.24
C LEU A 127 16.07 12.17 -6.04
N ILE A 128 15.78 11.11 -6.79
CA ILE A 128 16.77 10.48 -7.68
C ILE A 128 17.20 11.47 -8.76
N ASN A 129 16.24 12.12 -9.43
CA ASN A 129 16.52 13.09 -10.49
C ASN A 129 17.22 14.34 -9.94
N LEU A 130 16.86 14.78 -8.73
CA LEU A 130 17.49 15.89 -8.04
C LEU A 130 18.97 15.59 -7.75
N ALA A 131 19.31 14.37 -7.30
CA ALA A 131 20.69 13.97 -7.07
C ALA A 131 21.54 14.03 -8.35
N VAL A 132 20.99 13.58 -9.48
CA VAL A 132 21.65 13.69 -10.80
C VAL A 132 21.83 15.16 -11.19
N PHE A 133 20.77 15.96 -11.05
CA PHE A 133 20.78 17.37 -11.38
C PHE A 133 21.80 18.16 -10.54
N LEU A 134 21.89 17.87 -9.24
CA LEU A 134 22.90 18.46 -8.35
C LEU A 134 24.32 18.09 -8.76
N GLY A 135 24.54 16.85 -9.20
CA GLY A 135 25.83 16.43 -9.77
C GLY A 135 26.21 17.23 -11.03
N LEU A 136 25.23 17.51 -11.90
CA LEU A 136 25.40 18.35 -13.08
C LEU A 136 25.68 19.82 -12.70
N ILE A 137 25.00 20.36 -11.69
CA ILE A 137 25.32 21.70 -11.16
C ILE A 137 26.77 21.73 -10.65
N GLY A 138 27.22 20.64 -10.01
CA GLY A 138 28.61 20.46 -9.59
C GLY A 138 29.61 20.55 -10.73
N THR A 139 29.34 19.92 -11.87
CA THR A 139 30.21 20.00 -13.05
C THR A 139 30.24 21.42 -13.61
N PHE A 140 29.08 22.05 -13.72
CA PHE A 140 28.97 23.42 -14.19
C PHE A 140 29.77 24.39 -13.32
N TYR A 141 29.68 24.25 -12.00
CA TYR A 141 30.45 25.05 -11.06
C TYR A 141 31.97 24.84 -11.21
N GLY A 142 32.44 23.59 -11.32
CA GLY A 142 33.87 23.33 -11.51
C GLY A 142 34.39 23.84 -12.85
N LEU A 143 33.58 23.79 -13.91
CA LEU A 143 33.92 24.40 -15.20
C LEU A 143 34.03 25.93 -15.11
N LEU A 144 33.16 26.60 -14.35
CA LEU A 144 33.29 28.05 -14.12
C LEU A 144 34.60 28.40 -13.41
N LEU A 145 35.04 27.59 -12.44
CA LEU A 145 36.34 27.76 -11.78
C LEU A 145 37.50 27.58 -12.78
N THR A 146 37.40 26.59 -13.67
CA THR A 146 38.39 26.37 -14.73
C THR A 146 38.47 27.57 -15.67
N ILE A 147 37.33 28.12 -16.12
CA ILE A 147 37.30 29.29 -17.00
C ILE A 147 37.88 30.53 -16.32
N GLY A 148 37.50 30.78 -15.05
CA GLY A 148 38.06 31.90 -14.28
C GLY A 148 39.58 31.77 -14.09
N SER A 149 40.07 30.55 -13.85
CA SER A 149 41.51 30.29 -13.76
C SER A 149 42.23 30.60 -15.07
N VAL A 150 41.67 30.19 -16.21
CA VAL A 150 42.25 30.47 -17.54
C VAL A 150 42.27 31.97 -17.82
N SER A 151 41.22 32.72 -17.48
CA SER A 151 41.21 34.18 -17.60
C SER A 151 42.35 34.82 -16.81
N ASN A 152 42.53 34.43 -15.55
CA ASN A 152 43.59 34.97 -14.69
C ASN A 152 45.01 34.71 -15.25
N VAL A 153 45.21 33.59 -15.94
CA VAL A 153 46.50 33.29 -16.59
C VAL A 153 46.72 34.17 -17.80
N ILE A 154 45.70 34.37 -18.63
CA ILE A 154 45.76 35.25 -19.80
C ILE A 154 46.06 36.69 -19.36
N ASP A 155 45.38 37.17 -18.31
CA ASP A 155 45.59 38.50 -17.75
C ASP A 155 46.99 38.63 -17.14
N GLY A 156 47.49 37.60 -16.45
CA GLY A 156 48.83 37.59 -15.85
C GLY A 156 49.98 37.55 -16.85
N LEU A 157 49.75 37.06 -18.07
CA LEU A 157 50.76 37.01 -19.15
C LEU A 157 50.99 38.37 -19.83
N SER A 158 50.21 39.41 -19.50
CA SER A 158 50.27 40.72 -20.14
C SER A 158 51.26 41.72 -19.50
N ILE A 159 52.02 41.31 -18.47
CA ILE A 159 52.92 42.20 -17.73
C ILE A 159 54.38 41.96 -18.16
N GLU A 160 55.06 43.05 -18.53
CA GLU A 160 56.48 43.19 -18.91
C GLU A 160 57.47 42.71 -17.82
N GLN A 161 57.41 41.43 -17.41
CA GLN A 161 58.27 40.88 -16.38
C GLN A 161 59.59 40.40 -16.98
N GLN A 162 60.68 41.09 -16.63
CA GLN A 162 62.06 40.74 -17.02
C GLN A 162 62.63 39.52 -16.27
N ASP A 163 61.82 38.81 -15.47
CA ASP A 163 62.23 37.65 -14.70
C ASP A 163 61.55 36.37 -15.22
N PHE A 164 62.29 35.63 -16.05
CA PHE A 164 61.86 34.35 -16.63
C PHE A 164 61.46 33.29 -15.57
N GLY A 165 62.02 33.36 -14.35
CA GLY A 165 61.69 32.41 -13.28
C GLY A 165 60.28 32.62 -12.72
N VAL A 166 59.86 33.88 -12.57
CA VAL A 166 58.51 34.26 -12.11
C VAL A 166 57.47 33.96 -13.19
N PHE A 167 57.81 34.21 -14.45
CA PHE A 167 56.97 33.87 -15.60
C PHE A 167 56.68 32.37 -15.69
N PHE A 168 57.72 31.53 -15.57
CA PHE A 168 57.53 30.07 -15.65
C PHE A 168 56.71 29.52 -14.49
N ASN A 169 56.89 30.04 -13.26
CA ASN A 169 56.07 29.65 -12.11
C ASN A 169 54.60 30.09 -12.29
N THR A 170 54.36 31.30 -12.81
CA THR A 170 53.00 31.79 -13.09
C THR A 170 52.30 30.94 -14.15
N LEU A 171 53.00 30.55 -15.23
CA LEU A 171 52.46 29.65 -16.24
C LEU A 171 52.18 28.25 -15.67
N ARG A 172 53.09 27.72 -14.85
CA ARG A 172 52.94 26.41 -14.20
C ARG A 172 51.72 26.39 -13.27
N ASP A 173 51.59 27.37 -12.39
CA ASP A 173 50.47 27.46 -11.45
C ASP A 173 49.17 27.78 -12.18
N GLY A 174 49.27 28.58 -13.23
CA GLY A 174 48.20 28.89 -14.16
C GLY A 174 47.62 27.69 -14.88
N LEU A 175 48.44 26.71 -15.25
CA LEU A 175 47.99 25.45 -15.86
C LEU A 175 47.48 24.44 -14.82
N LYS A 176 47.95 24.53 -13.57
CA LYS A 176 47.54 23.65 -12.46
C LYS A 176 46.15 23.98 -11.94
N SER A 177 45.76 25.26 -11.92
CA SER A 177 44.45 25.70 -11.40
C SER A 177 43.25 25.16 -12.21
N PRO A 178 43.23 25.23 -13.56
CA PRO A 178 42.21 24.61 -14.41
C PRO A 178 42.05 23.10 -14.19
N LEU A 179 43.17 22.40 -13.96
CA LEU A 179 43.18 20.96 -13.69
C LEU A 179 42.50 20.64 -12.34
N SER A 180 42.67 21.50 -11.35
CA SER A 180 41.97 21.40 -10.07
C SER A 180 40.46 21.64 -10.22
N GLY A 181 40.06 22.69 -10.96
CA GLY A 181 38.65 22.98 -11.26
C GLY A 181 37.94 21.81 -11.95
N MET A 182 38.62 21.14 -12.88
CA MET A 182 38.12 19.92 -13.53
C MET A 182 37.95 18.76 -12.54
N THR A 183 38.87 18.57 -11.60
CA THR A 183 38.79 17.53 -10.56
C THR A 183 37.58 17.75 -9.65
N ILE A 184 37.30 19.00 -9.30
CA ILE A 184 36.10 19.39 -8.51
C ILE A 184 34.82 19.08 -9.29
N ALA A 185 34.76 19.48 -10.57
CA ALA A 185 33.62 19.19 -11.44
C ALA A 185 33.32 17.69 -11.52
N PHE A 186 34.34 16.89 -11.83
CA PHE A 186 34.19 15.44 -12.02
C PHE A 186 33.78 14.72 -10.73
N SER A 187 34.42 15.06 -9.60
CA SER A 187 34.10 14.43 -8.31
C SER A 187 32.65 14.73 -7.88
N SER A 188 32.18 15.98 -8.03
CA SER A 188 30.80 16.34 -7.69
C SER A 188 29.76 15.60 -8.55
N SER A 189 30.05 15.40 -9.84
CA SER A 189 29.23 14.56 -10.73
C SER A 189 29.13 13.12 -10.25
N LEU A 190 30.28 12.54 -9.90
CA LEU A 190 30.35 11.16 -9.41
C LEU A 190 29.57 11.01 -8.10
N PHE A 191 29.64 11.98 -7.19
CA PHE A 191 28.80 12.01 -5.98
C PHE A 191 27.30 12.03 -6.30
N GLY A 192 26.87 12.87 -7.25
CA GLY A 192 25.47 12.95 -7.67
C GLY A 192 24.97 11.63 -8.28
N LEU A 193 25.77 11.01 -9.15
CA LEU A 193 25.46 9.73 -9.79
C LEU A 193 25.46 8.56 -8.81
N VAL A 194 26.44 8.48 -7.90
CA VAL A 194 26.46 7.44 -6.87
C VAL A 194 25.27 7.59 -5.92
N THR A 195 24.93 8.83 -5.54
CA THR A 195 23.75 9.11 -4.72
C THR A 195 22.46 8.70 -5.41
N SER A 196 22.30 9.03 -6.70
CA SER A 196 21.10 8.64 -7.46
C SER A 196 21.00 7.12 -7.63
N LEU A 197 22.12 6.43 -7.81
CA LEU A 197 22.18 4.96 -7.86
C LEU A 197 21.74 4.35 -6.52
N ILE A 198 22.26 4.85 -5.40
CA ILE A 198 21.88 4.38 -4.06
C ILE A 198 20.38 4.56 -3.84
N LEU A 199 19.85 5.75 -4.12
CA LEU A 199 18.42 6.04 -3.98
C LEU A 199 17.57 5.18 -4.93
N GLY A 200 18.05 4.91 -6.14
CA GLY A 200 17.40 4.02 -7.11
C GLY A 200 17.33 2.57 -6.64
N LEU A 201 18.41 2.05 -6.01
CA LEU A 201 18.40 0.72 -5.41
C LEU A 201 17.40 0.62 -4.25
N TYR A 202 17.31 1.65 -3.40
CA TYR A 202 16.28 1.70 -2.35
C TYR A 202 14.85 1.72 -2.93
N GLU A 203 14.61 2.44 -4.02
CA GLU A 203 13.31 2.44 -4.70
C GLU A 203 12.94 1.04 -5.23
N ILE A 204 13.90 0.31 -5.82
CA ILE A 204 13.68 -1.06 -6.30
C ILE A 204 13.28 -1.98 -5.13
N ILE A 205 14.01 -1.92 -4.01
CA ILE A 205 13.69 -2.72 -2.83
C ILE A 205 12.30 -2.36 -2.29
N THR A 206 12.00 -1.07 -2.19
CA THR A 206 10.70 -0.56 -1.71
C THR A 206 9.55 -1.03 -2.60
N ARG A 207 9.72 -0.98 -3.93
CA ARG A 207 8.74 -1.49 -4.89
C ARG A 207 8.47 -2.97 -4.68
N GLY A 208 9.50 -3.78 -4.42
CA GLY A 208 9.35 -5.18 -4.07
C GLY A 208 8.58 -5.39 -2.75
N VAL A 209 8.80 -4.56 -1.73
CA VAL A 209 8.04 -4.63 -0.47
C VAL A 209 6.56 -4.28 -0.71
N LYS A 210 6.28 -3.21 -1.47
CA LYS A 210 4.93 -2.79 -1.85
C LYS A 210 4.16 -3.89 -2.59
N GLN A 211 4.78 -4.52 -3.59
CA GLN A 211 4.18 -5.60 -4.37
C GLN A 211 3.80 -6.79 -3.48
N ASN A 212 4.74 -7.26 -2.65
CA ASN A 212 4.48 -8.37 -1.72
C ASN A 212 3.36 -8.06 -0.72
N TYR A 213 3.28 -6.80 -0.26
CA TYR A 213 2.21 -6.39 0.64
C TYR A 213 0.86 -6.33 -0.07
N PHE A 214 0.81 -5.79 -1.30
CA PHE A 214 -0.40 -5.76 -2.12
C PHE A 214 -0.94 -7.17 -2.36
N GLU A 215 -0.10 -8.11 -2.84
CA GLU A 215 -0.48 -9.51 -3.08
C GLU A 215 -1.00 -10.18 -1.79
N PHE A 216 -0.40 -9.87 -0.64
CA PHE A 216 -0.87 -10.37 0.64
C PHE A 216 -2.27 -9.84 0.97
N CYS A 217 -2.49 -8.52 0.88
CA CYS A 217 -3.79 -7.90 1.10
C CYS A 217 -4.85 -8.48 0.16
N GLU A 218 -4.53 -8.56 -1.13
CA GLU A 218 -5.39 -9.05 -2.19
C GLU A 218 -5.88 -10.48 -1.87
N ASN A 219 -4.97 -11.38 -1.48
CA ASN A 219 -5.34 -12.72 -1.08
C ASN A 219 -6.27 -12.72 0.15
N GLN A 220 -5.96 -11.92 1.17
CA GLN A 220 -6.82 -11.83 2.38
C GLN A 220 -8.22 -11.29 2.05
N ILE A 221 -8.31 -10.25 1.22
CA ILE A 221 -9.57 -9.68 0.76
C ILE A 221 -10.38 -10.72 -0.03
N ARG A 222 -9.76 -11.42 -0.98
CA ARG A 222 -10.42 -12.50 -1.75
C ARG A 222 -10.94 -13.62 -0.85
N LEU A 223 -10.15 -14.05 0.14
CA LEU A 223 -10.57 -15.07 1.12
C LEU A 223 -11.77 -14.60 1.95
N TYR A 224 -11.75 -13.36 2.43
CA TYR A 224 -12.86 -12.77 3.18
C TYR A 224 -14.12 -12.69 2.31
N TYR A 225 -14.01 -12.20 1.07
CA TYR A 225 -15.14 -12.14 0.14
C TYR A 225 -15.74 -13.53 -0.11
N ARG A 226 -14.92 -14.54 -0.43
CA ARG A 226 -15.38 -15.93 -0.64
C ARG A 226 -16.09 -16.51 0.58
N SER A 227 -15.57 -16.25 1.78
CA SER A 227 -16.22 -16.69 3.01
C SER A 227 -17.55 -15.99 3.24
N SER A 228 -17.60 -14.66 3.04
CA SER A 228 -18.81 -13.86 3.20
C SER A 228 -19.91 -14.20 2.19
N THR A 229 -19.55 -14.46 0.93
CA THR A 229 -20.50 -14.87 -0.11
C THR A 229 -21.01 -16.28 0.14
N LYS A 230 -20.17 -17.20 0.61
CA LYS A 230 -20.62 -18.54 1.04
C LYS A 230 -21.60 -18.46 2.21
N LEU A 231 -21.31 -17.65 3.23
CA LEU A 231 -22.23 -17.44 4.36
C LEU A 231 -23.57 -16.83 3.90
N LYS A 232 -23.55 -15.87 2.97
CA LYS A 232 -24.77 -15.34 2.37
C LYS A 232 -25.53 -16.41 1.60
N ALA A 233 -24.87 -17.19 0.74
CA ALA A 233 -25.50 -18.27 -0.03
C ALA A 233 -26.17 -19.31 0.87
N ASP A 234 -25.49 -19.78 1.92
CA ASP A 234 -26.04 -20.71 2.90
C ASP A 234 -27.25 -20.10 3.64
N SER A 235 -27.19 -18.82 4.02
CA SER A 235 -28.32 -18.14 4.67
C SER A 235 -29.55 -17.99 3.75
N THR A 236 -29.35 -17.69 2.46
CA THR A 236 -30.44 -17.66 1.47
C THR A 236 -31.03 -19.04 1.24
N ASN A 237 -30.20 -20.09 1.15
CA ASN A 237 -30.67 -21.47 1.01
C ASN A 237 -31.51 -21.88 2.24
N ILE A 238 -31.04 -21.58 3.45
CA ILE A 238 -31.78 -21.86 4.69
C ILE A 238 -33.12 -21.11 4.71
N THR A 239 -33.13 -19.84 4.29
CA THR A 239 -34.35 -19.02 4.24
C THR A 239 -35.34 -19.57 3.20
N GLN A 240 -34.88 -19.97 2.02
CA GLN A 240 -35.72 -20.60 1.00
C GLN A 240 -36.29 -21.94 1.47
N VAL A 241 -35.48 -22.77 2.12
CA VAL A 241 -35.92 -24.06 2.69
C VAL A 241 -36.90 -23.88 3.84
N LEU A 242 -36.73 -22.86 4.69
CA LEU A 242 -37.72 -22.53 5.72
C LEU A 242 -39.04 -22.07 5.10
N ASN A 243 -38.97 -21.20 4.10
CA ASN A 243 -40.17 -20.69 3.42
C ASN A 243 -40.95 -21.83 2.74
N SER A 244 -40.27 -22.76 2.06
CA SER A 244 -40.95 -23.89 1.42
C SER A 244 -41.59 -24.83 2.45
N LYS A 245 -40.96 -25.07 3.60
CA LYS A 245 -41.54 -25.88 4.68
C LYS A 245 -42.73 -25.20 5.36
N LEU A 246 -42.71 -23.87 5.48
CA LEU A 246 -43.86 -23.12 5.98
C LEU A 246 -45.03 -23.17 5.00
N GLU A 247 -44.76 -23.10 3.70
CA GLU A 247 -45.77 -23.24 2.64
C GLU A 247 -46.41 -24.64 2.66
N GLU A 248 -45.61 -25.71 2.79
CA GLU A 248 -46.10 -27.09 2.98
C GLU A 248 -46.97 -27.23 4.25
N LEU A 249 -46.60 -26.56 5.36
CA LEU A 249 -47.40 -26.57 6.58
C LEU A 249 -48.72 -25.82 6.41
N VAL A 250 -48.71 -24.67 5.73
CA VAL A 250 -49.92 -23.91 5.42
C VAL A 250 -50.86 -24.72 4.55
N ASP A 251 -50.34 -25.39 3.51
CA ASP A 251 -51.14 -26.30 2.67
C ASP A 251 -51.66 -27.51 3.45
N GLY A 252 -50.85 -28.06 4.36
CA GLY A 252 -51.28 -29.11 5.28
C GLY A 252 -52.46 -28.67 6.17
N ILE A 253 -52.37 -27.48 6.75
CA ILE A 253 -53.45 -26.89 7.56
C ILE A 253 -54.70 -26.63 6.72
N ASN A 254 -54.54 -26.11 5.50
CA ASN A 254 -55.66 -25.88 4.59
C ASN A 254 -56.39 -27.18 4.24
N LYS A 255 -55.64 -28.25 3.91
CA LYS A 255 -56.21 -29.58 3.66
C LYS A 255 -56.93 -30.16 4.88
N ILE A 256 -56.36 -29.99 6.08
CA ILE A 256 -57.01 -30.41 7.34
C ILE A 256 -58.32 -29.64 7.55
N ASN A 257 -58.33 -28.33 7.32
CA ASN A 257 -59.51 -27.48 7.47
C ASN A 257 -60.61 -27.84 6.45
N GLU A 258 -60.25 -28.12 5.20
CA GLU A 258 -61.20 -28.60 4.19
C GLU A 258 -61.80 -29.95 4.56
N ASN A 259 -60.96 -30.91 4.99
CA ASN A 259 -61.44 -32.22 5.45
C ASN A 259 -62.38 -32.09 6.65
N PHE A 260 -62.04 -31.24 7.63
CA PHE A 260 -62.89 -31.01 8.79
C PHE A 260 -64.24 -30.40 8.40
N ASN A 261 -64.26 -29.43 7.49
CA ASN A 261 -65.50 -28.83 6.99
C ASN A 261 -66.36 -29.82 6.20
N ASN A 262 -65.75 -30.69 5.41
CA ASN A 262 -66.45 -31.74 4.67
C ASN A 262 -67.04 -32.79 5.63
N SER A 263 -66.25 -33.29 6.58
CA SER A 263 -66.74 -34.21 7.62
C SER A 263 -67.88 -33.59 8.43
N ASN A 264 -67.81 -32.31 8.78
CA ASN A 264 -68.88 -31.62 9.50
C ASN A 264 -70.16 -31.50 8.66
N LYS A 265 -70.04 -31.20 7.35
CA LYS A 265 -71.20 -31.22 6.43
C LYS A 265 -71.83 -32.60 6.31
N ASP A 266 -71.01 -33.66 6.29
CA ASP A 266 -71.52 -35.02 6.19
C ASP A 266 -72.21 -35.47 7.48
N LEU A 267 -71.65 -35.14 8.66
CA LEU A 267 -72.32 -35.34 9.94
C LEU A 267 -73.64 -34.57 10.02
N GLN A 268 -73.69 -33.32 9.54
CA GLN A 268 -74.96 -32.57 9.50
C GLN A 268 -76.00 -33.24 8.59
N LYS A 269 -75.59 -33.75 7.41
CA LYS A 269 -76.50 -34.49 6.53
C LYS A 269 -77.00 -35.78 7.18
N GLU A 270 -76.12 -36.50 7.87
CA GLU A 270 -76.44 -37.74 8.58
C GLU A 270 -77.45 -37.48 9.70
N ILE A 271 -77.19 -36.49 10.57
CA ILE A 271 -78.12 -36.06 11.62
C ILE A 271 -79.47 -35.62 11.04
N VAL A 272 -79.48 -34.82 9.96
CA VAL A 272 -80.72 -34.39 9.31
C VAL A 272 -81.49 -35.59 8.74
N SER A 273 -80.78 -36.58 8.19
CA SER A 273 -81.40 -37.80 7.66
C SER A 273 -81.99 -38.66 8.78
N GLU A 274 -81.30 -38.82 9.91
CA GLU A 274 -81.80 -39.54 11.07
C GLU A 274 -83.02 -38.84 11.67
N LEU A 275 -82.97 -37.51 11.87
CA LEU A 275 -84.11 -36.72 12.35
C LEU A 275 -85.34 -36.84 11.43
N LYS A 276 -85.13 -36.85 10.11
CA LYS A 276 -86.21 -37.06 9.13
C LYS A 276 -86.81 -38.46 9.22
N THR A 277 -85.99 -39.45 9.55
CA THR A 277 -86.42 -40.85 9.73
C THR A 277 -87.21 -41.01 11.02
N VAL A 278 -86.73 -40.43 12.13
CA VAL A 278 -87.45 -40.37 13.41
C VAL A 278 -88.79 -39.64 13.26
N GLY A 279 -88.83 -38.50 12.57
CA GLY A 279 -90.06 -37.75 12.32
C GLY A 279 -91.09 -38.55 11.51
N LYS A 280 -90.66 -39.36 10.53
CA LYS A 280 -91.54 -40.30 9.82
C LYS A 280 -92.08 -41.40 10.75
N SER A 281 -91.25 -41.95 11.63
CA SER A 281 -91.64 -42.97 12.60
C SER A 281 -92.67 -42.45 13.61
N ILE A 282 -92.54 -41.21 14.08
CA ILE A 282 -93.51 -40.56 14.97
C ILE A 282 -94.85 -40.32 14.23
N LYS A 283 -94.81 -39.85 12.98
CA LYS A 283 -96.03 -39.62 12.18
C LYS A 283 -96.82 -40.91 11.89
N ASN A 284 -96.14 -42.05 11.85
CA ASN A 284 -96.77 -43.36 11.71
C ASN A 284 -97.42 -43.86 13.01
N LEU A 285 -97.05 -43.31 14.18
CA LEU A 285 -97.64 -43.62 15.48
C LEU A 285 -98.92 -42.81 15.76
N GLU A 286 -99.05 -41.59 15.22
CA GLU A 286 -100.28 -40.77 15.33
C GLU A 286 -101.43 -41.24 14.42
N ASN A 287 -101.15 -42.05 13.39
CA ASN A 287 -102.14 -42.55 12.43
C ASN A 287 -102.69 -43.95 12.77
N LYS A 288 -102.63 -44.35 14.04
CA LYS A 288 -103.12 -45.63 14.54
C LYS A 288 -104.03 -45.42 15.74
#